data_AF-A0A1E3VCY3-F1
#
_entry.id   AF-A0A1E3VCY3-F1
#
_cell.length_a   1.000
_cell.length_b   1.000
_cell.length_c   1.000
_cell.angle_alpha   90.00
_cell.angle_beta   90.00
_cell.angle_gamma   90.00
#
_symmetry.space_group_name_H-M   'P 1'
#
loop_
_entity.id
_entity.type
_entity.pdbx_description
1 polymer ?
#
loop_
_entity_poly.entity_id
_entity_poly.type
_entity_poly.pdbx_seq_one_letter_code
_entity_poly.pdbx_strand_id
1 'polypeptide(L)'
;MESEVLDKGEQPVEGYVRIPLPILEIVIGLIVLAILSWYVVQAYHLPKPFNSNDIGAGGFPLLVAFGTGIATISMIGLAVARLMGRMGRSDSRWRRPLLVLIVALLLVGQTLSFETLGVYLCVALFSAAIMVAAGERRILHVLGVPIGLVTFIYVVFALALNVVFP
;
A
#
# COMPACT_ATOMS: atom_id res chain seq x y z
N MET A 1 21.06 25.50 -39.17
CA MET A 1 21.66 24.15 -39.20
C MET A 1 22.60 24.10 -38.00
N GLU A 2 22.03 23.88 -36.82
CA GLU A 2 22.77 23.72 -35.56
C GLU A 2 22.34 22.38 -34.99
N SER A 3 23.33 21.52 -34.93
CA SER A 3 23.29 20.08 -34.69
C SER A 3 22.87 19.74 -33.27
N GLU A 4 21.91 18.83 -33.20
CA GLU A 4 21.71 17.82 -32.16
C GLU A 4 22.90 17.67 -31.20
N VAL A 5 22.78 18.26 -30.01
CA VAL A 5 23.56 17.83 -28.85
C VAL A 5 22.90 16.56 -28.35
N LEU A 6 23.35 15.46 -28.95
CA LEU A 6 23.04 14.09 -28.63
C LEU A 6 23.15 13.83 -27.13
N ASP A 7 21.98 13.48 -26.60
CA ASP A 7 21.71 12.63 -25.44
C ASP A 7 22.93 11.78 -25.03
N LYS A 8 23.60 12.22 -23.95
CA LYS A 8 24.75 11.55 -23.37
C LYS A 8 24.30 10.23 -22.73
N GLY A 9 24.30 9.18 -23.56
CA GLY A 9 24.88 7.87 -23.27
C GLY A 9 24.66 7.32 -21.86
N GLU A 10 23.44 6.87 -21.57
CA GLU A 10 23.29 5.67 -20.75
C GLU A 10 23.65 4.48 -21.63
N GLN A 11 24.88 3.99 -21.50
CA GLN A 11 25.32 2.78 -22.19
C GLN A 11 24.34 1.64 -21.86
N PRO A 12 23.84 0.89 -22.87
CA PRO A 12 22.93 -0.22 -22.63
C PRO A 12 23.70 -1.31 -21.89
N VAL A 13 23.34 -1.53 -20.62
CA VAL A 13 23.86 -2.66 -19.86
C VAL A 13 23.38 -3.94 -20.53
N GLU A 14 24.27 -4.64 -21.22
CA GLU A 14 24.00 -5.93 -21.86
C GLU A 14 23.55 -6.95 -20.80
N GLY A 15 22.44 -7.66 -21.07
CA GLY A 15 21.94 -8.74 -20.21
C GLY A 15 20.65 -8.46 -19.43
N TYR A 16 20.06 -7.27 -19.54
CA TYR A 16 18.80 -6.95 -18.84
C TYR A 16 17.57 -7.11 -19.75
N VAL A 17 16.60 -7.92 -19.33
CA VAL A 17 15.26 -7.97 -19.94
C VAL A 17 14.55 -6.66 -19.63
N ARG A 18 14.44 -5.76 -20.61
CA ARG A 18 13.67 -4.51 -20.49
C ARG A 18 12.18 -4.81 -20.63
N ILE A 19 11.54 -5.20 -19.54
CA ILE A 19 10.07 -5.30 -19.51
C ILE A 19 9.51 -3.88 -19.46
N PRO A 20 8.63 -3.48 -20.41
CA PRO A 20 8.01 -2.16 -20.36
C PRO A 20 7.14 -2.05 -19.10
N LEU A 21 7.42 -1.03 -18.28
CA LEU A 21 6.74 -0.77 -17.01
C LEU A 21 5.20 -0.85 -17.11
N PRO A 22 4.54 -0.32 -18.16
CA PRO A 22 3.09 -0.40 -18.27
C PRO A 22 2.56 -1.84 -18.34
N ILE A 23 3.28 -2.77 -18.99
CA ILE A 23 2.87 -4.18 -19.03
C ILE A 23 2.95 -4.78 -17.63
N LEU A 24 4.01 -4.46 -16.89
CA LEU A 24 4.16 -4.91 -15.51
C LEU A 24 3.06 -4.37 -14.59
N GLU A 25 2.74 -3.08 -14.71
CA GLU A 25 1.63 -2.44 -13.96
C GLU A 25 0.29 -3.13 -14.26
N ILE A 26 0.00 -3.46 -15.52
CA ILE A 26 -1.22 -4.18 -15.91
C ILE A 26 -1.24 -5.59 -15.33
N VAL A 27 -0.17 -6.37 -15.54
CA VAL A 27 -0.10 -7.77 -15.07
C VAL A 27 -0.22 -7.85 -13.56
N ILE A 28 0.56 -7.04 -12.82
CA ILE A 28 0.49 -6.99 -11.36
C ILE A 28 -0.89 -6.48 -10.90
N GLY A 29 -1.41 -5.44 -11.55
CA GLY A 29 -2.74 -4.92 -11.23
C GLY A 29 -3.84 -5.98 -11.37
N LEU A 30 -3.79 -6.81 -12.42
CA LEU A 30 -4.72 -7.92 -12.60
C LEU A 30 -4.59 -8.98 -11.50
N ILE A 31 -3.36 -9.32 -11.10
CA ILE A 31 -3.11 -10.24 -9.97
C ILE A 31 -3.70 -9.67 -8.68
N VAL A 32 -3.46 -8.38 -8.41
CA VAL A 32 -4.00 -7.68 -7.23
C VAL A 32 -5.53 -7.67 -7.25
N LEU A 33 -6.16 -7.43 -8.40
CA LEU A 33 -7.62 -7.49 -8.53
C LEU A 33 -8.18 -8.89 -8.26
N ALA A 34 -7.50 -9.95 -8.70
CA ALA A 34 -7.90 -11.33 -8.40
C ALA A 34 -7.81 -11.61 -6.88
N ILE A 35 -6.73 -11.20 -6.23
CA ILE A 35 -6.55 -11.33 -4.79
C ILE A 35 -7.60 -10.51 -4.02
N LEU A 36 -7.88 -9.28 -4.45
CA LEU A 36 -8.92 -8.44 -3.84
C LEU A 36 -10.31 -9.07 -4.00
N SER A 37 -10.60 -9.68 -5.15
CA SER A 37 -11.86 -10.38 -5.38
C SER A 37 -12.01 -11.53 -4.39
N TRP A 38 -10.96 -12.35 -4.22
CA TRP A 38 -10.92 -13.39 -3.20
C TRP A 38 -11.09 -12.83 -1.78
N TYR A 39 -10.40 -11.74 -1.47
CA TYR A 39 -10.48 -11.06 -0.16
C TYR A 39 -11.90 -10.56 0.14
N VAL A 40 -12.62 -10.01 -0.85
CA VAL A 40 -14.03 -9.61 -0.74
C VAL A 40 -14.91 -10.82 -0.44
N VAL A 41 -14.71 -11.95 -1.12
CA VAL A 41 -15.46 -13.18 -0.84
C VAL A 41 -15.26 -13.59 0.62
N GLN A 42 -14.02 -13.60 1.12
CA GLN A 42 -13.74 -13.94 2.51
C GLN A 42 -14.40 -12.95 3.50
N ALA A 43 -14.37 -11.65 3.18
CA ALA A 43 -15.02 -10.63 4.01
C ALA A 43 -16.54 -10.83 4.12
N TYR A 44 -17.20 -11.28 3.05
CA TYR A 44 -18.64 -11.58 3.06
C TYR A 44 -19.01 -12.83 3.87
N HIS A 45 -18.07 -13.75 4.07
CA HIS A 45 -18.29 -14.94 4.89
C HIS A 45 -18.10 -14.68 6.40
N LEU A 46 -17.65 -13.47 6.78
CA LEU A 46 -17.54 -13.09 8.19
C LEU A 46 -18.93 -12.92 8.83
N PRO A 47 -19.03 -13.10 10.15
CA PRO A 47 -20.28 -12.93 10.89
C PRO A 47 -20.92 -11.57 10.58
N LYS A 48 -22.23 -11.59 10.32
CA LYS A 48 -23.01 -10.38 10.11
C LYS A 48 -23.09 -9.57 11.41
N PRO A 49 -23.17 -8.23 11.31
CA PRO A 49 -23.34 -7.38 12.48
C PRO A 49 -24.60 -7.77 13.27
N PHE A 50 -24.50 -7.70 14.59
CA PHE A 50 -25.61 -8.04 15.50
C PHE A 50 -26.73 -7.00 15.50
N ASN A 51 -26.45 -5.77 15.02
CA ASN A 51 -27.38 -4.66 14.93
C ASN A 51 -27.19 -3.90 13.61
N SER A 52 -28.23 -3.22 13.11
CA SER A 52 -28.20 -2.46 11.86
C SER A 52 -27.24 -1.25 11.87
N ASN A 53 -26.84 -0.76 13.06
CA ASN A 53 -25.88 0.33 13.22
C ASN A 53 -24.43 -0.15 13.35
N ASP A 54 -24.18 -1.46 13.39
CA ASP A 54 -22.84 -2.03 13.52
C ASP A 54 -22.25 -2.29 12.12
N ILE A 55 -20.99 -1.90 11.94
CA ILE A 55 -20.23 -2.07 10.69
C ILE A 55 -19.89 -3.55 10.46
N GLY A 56 -19.91 -4.37 11.53
CA GLY A 56 -19.68 -5.81 11.48
C GLY A 56 -18.24 -6.20 11.16
N ALA A 57 -17.89 -7.46 11.41
CA ALA A 57 -16.52 -7.95 11.21
C ALA A 57 -16.04 -7.83 9.74
N GLY A 58 -16.97 -7.91 8.78
CA GLY A 58 -16.68 -7.77 7.36
C GLY A 58 -16.61 -6.33 6.84
N GLY A 59 -17.10 -5.32 7.58
CA GLY A 59 -17.21 -3.96 7.05
C GLY A 59 -15.87 -3.28 6.80
N PHE A 60 -14.90 -3.43 7.71
CA PHE A 60 -13.56 -2.88 7.53
C PHE A 60 -12.79 -3.55 6.36
N PRO A 61 -12.74 -4.90 6.26
CA PRO A 61 -12.20 -5.57 5.08
C PRO A 61 -12.82 -5.11 3.76
N LEU A 62 -14.15 -4.97 3.69
CA LEU A 62 -14.83 -4.51 2.47
C LEU A 62 -14.43 -3.09 2.07
N LEU A 63 -14.28 -2.18 3.05
CA LEU A 63 -13.85 -0.81 2.79
C LEU A 63 -12.42 -0.77 2.24
N VAL A 64 -11.51 -1.54 2.84
CA VAL A 64 -10.12 -1.69 2.35
C VAL A 64 -10.11 -2.26 0.93
N ALA A 65 -10.91 -3.29 0.68
CA ALA A 65 -10.98 -3.92 -0.64
C ALA A 65 -11.47 -2.95 -1.71
N PHE A 66 -12.50 -2.15 -1.40
CA PHE A 66 -13.08 -1.19 -2.32
C PHE A 66 -12.11 -0.04 -2.64
N GLY A 67 -11.50 0.56 -1.61
CA GLY A 67 -10.51 1.62 -1.80
C GLY A 67 -9.29 1.15 -2.60
N THR A 68 -8.77 -0.03 -2.28
CA THR A 68 -7.64 -0.63 -3.00
C THR A 68 -8.03 -1.02 -4.42
N GLY A 69 -9.26 -1.49 -4.64
CA GLY A 69 -9.81 -1.81 -5.96
C GLY A 69 -9.83 -0.59 -6.88
N ILE A 70 -10.36 0.55 -6.40
CA ILE A 70 -10.38 1.81 -7.15
C ILE A 70 -8.96 2.26 -7.51
N ALA A 71 -8.03 2.22 -6.54
CA ALA A 71 -6.64 2.59 -6.78
C ALA A 71 -5.98 1.68 -7.83
N THR A 72 -6.22 0.37 -7.75
CA THR A 72 -5.67 -0.62 -8.68
C THR A 72 -6.22 -0.45 -10.09
N ILE A 73 -7.53 -0.24 -10.24
CA ILE A 73 -8.17 0.04 -11.54
C ILE A 73 -7.60 1.33 -12.15
N SER A 74 -7.44 2.38 -11.33
CA SER A 74 -6.87 3.65 -11.77
C SER A 74 -5.43 3.47 -12.27
N MET A 75 -4.61 2.71 -11.54
CA MET A 75 -3.23 2.38 -11.92
C MET A 75 -3.19 1.63 -13.27
N ILE A 76 -4.03 0.60 -13.45
CA ILE A 76 -4.14 -0.14 -14.72
C ILE A 76 -4.55 0.80 -15.86
N GLY A 77 -5.54 1.68 -15.63
CA GLY A 77 -5.99 2.66 -16.62
C GLY A 77 -4.88 3.61 -17.06
N LEU A 78 -4.07 4.10 -16.11
CA LEU A 78 -2.90 4.92 -16.42
C LEU A 78 -1.83 4.14 -17.19
N ALA A 79 -1.60 2.87 -16.85
CA ALA A 79 -0.67 2.01 -17.56
C ALA A 79 -1.11 1.78 -19.03
N VAL A 80 -2.39 1.50 -19.25
CA VAL A 80 -2.98 1.37 -20.59
C VAL A 80 -2.83 2.68 -21.38
N ALA A 81 -3.10 3.84 -20.76
CA ALA A 81 -2.92 5.13 -21.40
C ALA A 81 -1.46 5.40 -21.82
N ARG A 82 -0.48 4.98 -21.02
CA ARG A 82 0.96 5.04 -21.37
C ARG A 82 1.31 4.12 -22.53
N LEU A 83 0.74 2.91 -22.58
CA LEU A 83 0.92 1.98 -23.71
C LEU A 83 0.36 2.52 -25.02
N MET A 84 -0.76 3.25 -24.96
CA MET A 84 -1.37 3.92 -26.12
C MET A 84 -0.60 5.16 -26.59
N GLY A 85 0.58 5.45 -26.02
CA GLY A 85 1.39 6.61 -26.40
C GLY A 85 0.81 7.96 -25.98
N ARG A 86 -0.24 7.97 -25.15
CA ARG A 86 -0.89 9.21 -24.68
C ARG A 86 -0.15 9.88 -23.51
N MET A 87 0.87 9.23 -22.95
CA MET A 87 1.71 9.75 -21.87
C MET A 87 3.17 9.36 -22.10
N GLY A 88 4.11 10.26 -21.76
CA GLY A 88 5.54 10.04 -21.94
C GLY A 88 6.08 8.79 -21.24
N ARG A 89 7.15 8.20 -21.79
CA ARG A 89 7.85 7.06 -21.19
C ARG A 89 8.44 7.47 -19.83
N SER A 90 7.83 7.00 -18.75
CA SER A 90 8.39 7.13 -17.40
C SER A 90 9.42 6.04 -17.19
N ASP A 91 10.69 6.41 -17.02
CA ASP A 91 11.73 5.48 -16.61
C ASP A 91 11.48 5.00 -15.17
N SER A 92 11.48 3.68 -14.98
CA SER A 92 11.24 3.08 -13.68
C SER A 92 12.54 3.03 -12.88
N ARG A 93 12.71 3.96 -11.94
CA ARG A 93 13.81 3.85 -10.96
C ARG A 93 13.51 2.68 -10.01
N TRP A 94 14.30 1.61 -10.12
CA TRP A 94 14.27 0.39 -9.28
C TRP A 94 14.21 0.62 -7.76
N ARG A 95 14.60 1.80 -7.27
CA ARG A 95 14.41 2.19 -5.86
C ARG A 95 12.95 2.12 -5.40
N ARG A 96 11.98 2.46 -6.27
CA ARG A 96 10.56 2.51 -5.90
C ARG A 96 9.96 1.14 -5.57
N PRO A 97 10.09 0.09 -6.41
CA PRO A 97 9.54 -1.23 -6.09
C PRO A 97 10.17 -1.85 -4.83
N LEU A 98 11.46 -1.62 -4.55
CA LEU A 98 12.10 -2.11 -3.33
C LEU A 98 11.49 -1.48 -2.06
N LEU A 99 11.19 -0.18 -2.08
CA LEU A 99 10.53 0.47 -0.95
C LEU A 99 9.12 -0.07 -0.72
N VAL A 100 8.37 -0.34 -1.80
CA VAL A 100 7.05 -0.97 -1.71
C VAL A 100 7.16 -2.37 -1.10
N LEU A 101 8.15 -3.16 -1.51
CA LEU A 101 8.41 -4.49 -0.92
C LEU A 101 8.74 -4.39 0.58
N ILE A 102 9.58 -3.42 0.97
CA ILE A 102 9.92 -3.19 2.38
C ILE A 102 8.66 -2.84 3.18
N VAL A 103 7.83 -1.94 2.68
CA VAL A 103 6.57 -1.56 3.34
C VAL A 103 5.62 -2.76 3.44
N ALA A 104 5.52 -3.59 2.40
CA ALA A 104 4.72 -4.80 2.43
C ALA A 104 5.21 -5.79 3.50
N LEU A 105 6.52 -6.01 3.59
CA LEU A 105 7.12 -6.86 4.63
C LEU A 105 6.90 -6.29 6.03
N LEU A 106 6.96 -4.96 6.21
CA LEU A 106 6.63 -4.32 7.47
C LEU A 106 5.17 -4.54 7.86
N LEU A 107 4.22 -4.45 6.93
CA LEU A 107 2.80 -4.73 7.21
C LEU A 107 2.56 -6.19 7.61
N VAL A 108 3.23 -7.13 6.94
CA VAL A 108 3.19 -8.55 7.33
C VAL A 108 3.79 -8.75 8.72
N GLY A 109 4.96 -8.16 8.98
CA GLY A 109 5.63 -8.21 10.28
C GLY A 109 4.77 -7.62 11.40
N GLN A 110 4.07 -6.52 11.14
CA GLN A 110 3.14 -5.90 12.07
C GLN A 110 2.03 -6.87 12.46
N THR A 111 1.46 -7.56 11.46
CA THR A 111 0.39 -8.53 11.67
C THR A 111 0.84 -9.69 12.55
N LEU A 112 2.04 -10.23 12.29
CA LEU A 112 2.61 -11.33 13.07
C LEU A 112 3.03 -10.92 14.49
N SER A 113 3.36 -9.64 14.69
CA SER A 113 3.83 -9.12 15.98
C SER A 113 2.71 -8.60 16.88
N PHE A 114 1.45 -8.60 16.40
CA PHE A 114 0.33 -8.08 17.19
C PHE A 114 0.11 -8.85 18.49
N GLU A 115 0.17 -10.18 18.46
CA GLU A 115 -0.04 -11.01 19.65
C GLU A 115 1.08 -10.89 20.69
N THR A 116 2.29 -10.54 20.26
CA THR A 116 3.47 -10.50 21.14
C THR A 116 3.78 -9.11 21.67
N LEU A 117 3.64 -8.08 20.84
CA LEU A 117 3.94 -6.68 21.21
C LEU A 117 2.70 -5.92 21.71
N GLY A 118 1.51 -6.46 21.47
CA GLY A 118 0.24 -5.78 21.70
C GLY A 118 -0.02 -4.67 20.68
N VAL A 119 -1.30 -4.28 20.55
CA VAL A 119 -1.75 -3.38 19.47
C VAL A 119 -1.06 -2.01 19.50
N TYR A 120 -0.92 -1.39 20.67
CA TYR A 120 -0.42 -0.03 20.77
C TYR A 120 1.05 0.10 20.38
N LEU A 121 1.90 -0.80 20.91
CA LEU A 121 3.33 -0.77 20.62
C LEU A 121 3.60 -1.19 19.18
N CYS A 122 2.88 -2.21 18.70
CA CYS A 122 3.01 -2.67 17.33
C CYS A 122 2.63 -1.56 16.32
N VAL A 123 1.48 -0.89 16.52
CA VAL A 123 1.06 0.23 15.66
C VAL A 123 2.07 1.39 15.72
N ALA A 124 2.56 1.77 16.90
CA ALA A 124 3.54 2.85 17.03
C ALA A 124 4.82 2.58 16.23
N LEU A 125 5.43 1.41 16.45
CA LEU A 125 6.72 1.07 15.85
C LEU A 125 6.62 0.85 14.34
N PHE A 126 5.62 0.09 13.90
CA PHE A 126 5.48 -0.23 12.47
C PHE A 126 5.02 0.96 11.65
N SER A 127 4.13 1.82 12.16
CA SER A 127 3.76 3.04 11.44
C SER A 127 4.94 4.01 11.30
N ALA A 128 5.78 4.16 12.34
CA ALA A 128 7.03 4.93 12.24
C ALA A 128 7.98 4.33 11.20
N ALA A 129 8.18 3.01 11.23
CA ALA A 129 9.04 2.31 10.27
C ALA A 129 8.54 2.44 8.82
N ILE A 130 7.23 2.35 8.60
CA ILE A 130 6.59 2.54 7.30
C ILE A 130 6.79 3.98 6.81
N MET A 131 6.64 4.99 7.67
CA MET A 131 6.89 6.39 7.29
C MET A 131 8.35 6.61 6.89
N VAL A 132 9.30 6.03 7.63
CA VAL A 132 10.73 6.08 7.30
C VAL A 132 11.02 5.37 5.97
N ALA A 133 10.40 4.20 5.73
CA ALA A 133 10.52 3.45 4.48
C ALA A 133 9.89 4.21 3.30
N ALA A 134 8.79 4.92 3.52
CA ALA A 134 8.16 5.80 2.53
C ALA A 134 8.98 7.07 2.21
N GLY A 135 10.07 7.32 2.95
CA GLY A 135 10.98 8.43 2.72
C GLY A 135 10.68 9.68 3.54
N GLU A 136 9.76 9.63 4.50
CA GLU A 136 9.57 10.72 5.46
C GLU A 136 10.81 10.83 6.36
N ARG A 137 11.25 12.07 6.58
CA ARG A 137 12.48 12.39 7.35
C ARG A 137 12.23 13.42 8.44
N ARG A 138 11.07 14.08 8.43
CA ARG A 138 10.70 15.05 9.47
C ARG A 138 10.38 14.29 10.75
N ILE A 139 11.29 14.35 11.73
CA ILE A 139 11.21 13.62 13.01
C ILE A 139 9.87 13.86 13.71
N LEU A 140 9.39 15.11 13.72
CA LEU A 140 8.10 15.46 14.31
C LEU A 140 6.92 14.70 13.67
N HIS A 141 6.97 14.46 12.36
CA HIS A 141 5.94 13.65 11.69
C HIS A 141 6.14 12.16 11.95
N VAL A 142 7.38 11.67 11.85
CA VAL A 142 7.71 10.25 12.04
C VAL A 142 7.35 9.77 13.45
N LEU A 143 7.40 10.64 14.47
CA LEU A 143 6.98 10.28 15.83
C LEU A 143 5.57 10.75 16.15
N GLY A 144 5.21 11.97 15.76
CA GLY A 144 3.92 12.58 16.11
C GLY A 144 2.73 11.85 15.48
N VAL A 145 2.84 11.40 14.22
CA VAL A 145 1.75 10.69 13.55
C VAL A 145 1.50 9.31 14.18
N PRO A 146 2.52 8.45 14.41
CA PRO A 146 2.33 7.20 15.14
C PRO A 146 1.74 7.38 16.54
N ILE A 147 2.24 8.34 17.32
CA ILE A 147 1.73 8.62 18.67
C ILE A 147 0.27 9.08 18.60
N GLY A 148 -0.06 9.99 17.68
CA GLY A 148 -1.43 10.46 17.47
C GLY A 148 -2.36 9.32 17.04
N LEU A 149 -1.89 8.43 16.16
CA LEU A 149 -2.65 7.27 15.70
C LEU A 149 -2.94 6.30 16.85
N VAL A 150 -1.94 5.97 17.66
CA VAL A 150 -2.11 5.10 18.85
C VAL A 150 -3.05 5.73 19.86
N THR A 151 -2.91 7.03 20.11
CA THR A 151 -3.78 7.78 21.02
C THR A 151 -5.23 7.74 20.52
N PHE A 152 -5.44 7.98 19.22
CA PHE A 152 -6.76 7.89 18.62
C PHE A 152 -7.36 6.48 18.74
N ILE A 153 -6.58 5.44 18.44
CA ILE A 153 -7.03 4.05 18.57
C ILE A 153 -7.42 3.76 20.02
N TYR A 154 -6.60 4.16 20.99
CA TYR A 154 -6.89 3.97 22.41
C TYR A 154 -8.17 4.68 22.83
N VAL A 155 -8.33 5.97 22.49
CA VAL A 155 -9.51 6.74 22.89
C VAL A 155 -10.79 6.21 22.26
N VAL A 156 -10.77 5.90 20.97
CA VAL A 156 -11.98 5.43 20.26
C VAL A 156 -12.29 4.00 20.63
N PHE A 157 -11.33 3.08 20.51
CA PHE A 157 -11.63 1.68 20.62
C PHE A 157 -11.56 1.17 22.06
N ALA A 158 -10.57 1.57 22.85
CA ALA A 158 -10.46 1.09 24.23
C ALA A 158 -11.37 1.87 25.19
N LEU A 159 -11.41 3.21 25.09
CA LEU A 159 -12.24 4.01 26.01
C LEU A 159 -13.70 4.11 25.55
N ALA A 160 -13.97 4.48 24.29
CA ALA A 160 -15.34 4.72 23.86
C ALA A 160 -16.11 3.45 23.47
N LEU A 161 -15.45 2.48 22.83
CA LEU A 161 -16.07 1.23 22.37
C LEU A 161 -15.80 0.03 23.29
N ASN A 162 -14.96 0.20 24.33
CA ASN A 162 -14.60 -0.84 25.29
C ASN A 162 -14.12 -2.16 24.65
N VAL A 163 -13.35 -2.04 23.56
CA VAL A 163 -12.74 -3.16 22.84
C VAL A 163 -11.45 -3.56 23.54
N VAL A 164 -11.33 -4.84 23.86
CA VAL A 164 -10.10 -5.42 24.41
C VAL A 164 -9.20 -5.84 23.25
N PHE A 165 -8.03 -5.21 23.17
CA PHE A 165 -6.97 -5.61 22.25
C PHE A 165 -5.93 -6.47 22.98
N PRO A 166 -5.26 -7.39 22.26
CA PRO A 166 -4.04 -8.03 22.76
C PRO A 166 -2.90 -7.01 22.96
#